data_AF-A0A0T9G5L9-F1
#
_entry.id   AF-A0A0T9G5L9-F1
#
_cell.length_a   1.000
_cell.length_b   1.000
_cell.length_c   1.000
_cell.angle_alpha   90.00
_cell.angle_beta   90.00
_cell.angle_gamma   90.00
#
_symmetry.space_group_name_H-M   'P 1'
#
loop_
_entity.id
_entity.type
_entity.pdbx_description
1 polymer ?
#
loop_
_entity_poly.entity_id
_entity_poly.type
_entity_poly.pdbx_seq_one_letter_code
_entity_poly.pdbx_strand_id
1 'polypeptide(L)'
;MPPRFQSNSAFAANLSTINVLRQAETANGALKFPSLHASPPMLAGKHIWEVSNMDTVDAAVTATNYPLVLGDWKQFIITDRVGSTVELVPHVFGGNRRPTGQRGFFCWFRVGSDVLVDNAFRVLKVQTTA
;
A
#
# COMPACT_ATOMS: atom_id res chain seq x y z
N MET A 1 -7.72 -12.35 -13.28
CA MET A 1 -8.54 -12.60 -12.07
C MET A 1 -9.91 -13.15 -12.50
N PRO A 2 -10.54 -14.07 -11.75
CA PRO A 2 -11.84 -14.66 -12.13
C PRO A 2 -12.94 -13.60 -12.36
N PRO A 3 -13.86 -13.80 -13.33
CA PRO A 3 -14.88 -12.80 -13.69
C PRO A 3 -15.73 -12.31 -12.52
N ARG A 4 -16.07 -13.18 -11.56
CA ARG A 4 -16.90 -12.83 -10.40
C ARG A 4 -16.33 -11.70 -9.52
N PHE A 5 -15.00 -11.52 -9.53
CA PHE A 5 -14.32 -10.49 -8.75
C PHE A 5 -14.01 -9.23 -9.58
N GLN A 6 -14.21 -9.27 -10.91
CA GLN A 6 -13.78 -8.18 -11.77
C GLN A 6 -14.66 -6.93 -11.67
N SER A 7 -15.95 -7.04 -11.35
CA SER A 7 -16.86 -5.90 -11.34
C SER A 7 -16.42 -4.82 -10.34
N ASN A 8 -16.13 -5.23 -9.10
CA ASN A 8 -15.79 -4.35 -7.98
C ASN A 8 -14.28 -4.20 -7.72
N SER A 9 -13.43 -4.66 -8.64
CA SER A 9 -11.98 -4.65 -8.41
C SER A 9 -11.37 -3.26 -8.54
N ALA A 10 -10.35 -2.97 -7.75
CA ALA A 10 -9.53 -1.77 -7.90
C ALA A 10 -8.04 -2.10 -7.76
N PHE A 11 -7.19 -1.27 -8.37
CA PHE A 11 -5.75 -1.33 -8.20
C PHE A 11 -5.33 -0.68 -6.87
N ALA A 12 -4.20 -1.10 -6.31
CA ALA A 12 -3.46 -0.35 -5.32
C ALA A 12 -1.96 -0.41 -5.62
N ALA A 13 -1.27 0.72 -5.43
CA ALA A 13 0.17 0.86 -5.63
C ALA A 13 0.69 2.06 -4.83
N ASN A 14 2.01 2.11 -4.61
CA ASN A 14 2.62 3.31 -4.04
C ASN A 14 2.69 4.45 -5.07
N LEU A 15 2.86 5.69 -4.58
CA LEU A 15 2.90 6.87 -5.44
C LEU A 15 4.00 6.82 -6.51
N SER A 16 5.17 6.24 -6.21
CA SER A 16 6.27 6.14 -7.17
C SER A 16 5.89 5.26 -8.38
N THR A 17 5.25 4.12 -8.13
CA THR A 17 4.75 3.21 -9.17
C THR A 17 3.65 3.87 -9.99
N ILE A 18 2.73 4.58 -9.34
CA ILE A 18 1.67 5.33 -10.03
C ILE A 18 2.29 6.40 -10.94
N ASN A 19 3.32 7.11 -10.47
CA ASN A 19 4.00 8.14 -11.27
C ASN A 19 4.77 7.56 -12.46
N VAL A 20 5.42 6.40 -12.31
CA VAL A 20 6.03 5.67 -13.44
C VAL A 20 4.96 5.33 -14.49
N LEU A 21 3.79 4.84 -14.07
CA LEU A 21 2.68 4.58 -14.99
C LEU A 21 2.14 5.86 -15.64
N ARG A 22 2.05 6.97 -14.91
CA ARG A 22 1.62 8.27 -15.45
C ARG A 22 2.57 8.83 -16.51
N GLN A 23 3.86 8.53 -16.40
CA GLN A 23 4.92 8.95 -17.33
C GLN A 23 5.10 7.97 -18.49
N ALA A 24 4.42 6.82 -18.50
CA ALA A 24 4.58 5.83 -19.54
C ALA A 24 4.03 6.35 -20.87
N GLU A 25 4.89 6.44 -21.88
CA GLU A 25 4.56 6.96 -23.20
C GLU A 25 4.75 5.91 -24.31
N THR A 26 4.06 6.13 -25.43
CA THR A 26 4.36 5.47 -26.72
C THR A 26 5.64 6.04 -27.32
N ALA A 27 6.20 5.39 -28.35
CA ALA A 27 7.41 5.88 -29.02
C ALA A 27 7.27 7.32 -29.57
N ASN A 28 6.04 7.77 -29.84
CA ASN A 28 5.74 9.10 -30.37
C ASN A 28 5.26 10.09 -29.28
N GLY A 29 5.48 9.80 -27.99
CA GLY A 29 5.23 10.73 -26.87
C GLY A 29 3.78 10.79 -26.36
N ALA A 30 2.85 10.01 -26.91
CA ALA A 30 1.50 9.94 -26.35
C ALA A 30 1.48 9.09 -25.06
N LEU A 31 0.80 9.56 -24.02
CA LEU A 31 0.62 8.84 -22.76
C LEU A 31 -0.10 7.50 -22.99
N LYS A 32 0.44 6.41 -22.44
CA LYS A 32 -0.16 5.06 -22.48
C LYS A 32 -1.38 4.95 -21.57
N PHE A 33 -1.37 5.66 -20.45
CA PHE A 33 -2.42 5.60 -19.42
C PHE A 33 -2.95 7.01 -19.09
N PRO A 34 -3.58 7.71 -20.06
CA PRO A 34 -4.04 9.09 -19.85
C PRO A 34 -5.06 9.21 -18.72
N SER A 35 -5.85 8.17 -18.47
CA SER A 35 -6.85 8.14 -17.39
C SER A 35 -6.27 8.19 -15.97
N LEU A 36 -4.96 7.97 -15.79
CA LEU A 36 -4.29 8.13 -14.49
C LEU A 36 -4.10 9.59 -14.07
N HIS A 37 -4.31 10.52 -14.99
CA HIS A 37 -4.31 11.97 -14.75
C HIS A 37 -5.72 12.53 -14.49
N ALA A 38 -6.76 11.70 -14.60
CA ALA A 38 -8.12 12.09 -14.28
C ALA A 38 -8.35 12.19 -12.76
N SER A 39 -9.49 12.77 -12.38
CA SER A 39 -9.97 12.82 -11.00
C SER A 39 -11.39 12.22 -10.93
N PRO A 40 -11.58 11.03 -10.34
CA PRO A 40 -10.56 10.16 -9.73
C PRO A 40 -9.65 9.46 -10.77
N PRO A 41 -8.41 9.06 -10.40
CA PRO A 41 -7.50 8.38 -11.32
C PRO A 41 -7.98 6.95 -11.60
N MET A 42 -7.87 6.54 -12.87
CA MET A 42 -8.25 5.20 -13.31
C MET A 42 -7.14 4.53 -14.12
N LEU A 43 -6.98 3.22 -13.95
CA LEU A 43 -6.10 2.36 -14.74
C LEU A 43 -6.94 1.25 -15.36
N ALA A 44 -6.91 1.12 -16.68
CA ALA A 44 -7.68 0.10 -17.43
C ALA A 44 -9.17 0.03 -17.02
N GLY A 45 -9.81 1.19 -16.82
CA GLY A 45 -11.22 1.28 -16.44
C GLY A 45 -11.53 0.93 -14.98
N LYS A 46 -10.51 0.73 -14.13
CA LYS A 46 -10.65 0.49 -12.68
C LYS A 46 -10.02 1.61 -11.88
N HIS A 47 -10.55 1.86 -10.69
CA HIS A 47 -9.95 2.82 -9.76
C HIS A 47 -8.56 2.37 -9.32
N ILE A 48 -7.68 3.31 -8.98
CA ILE A 48 -6.37 3.03 -8.38
C ILE A 48 -6.22 3.77 -7.05
N TRP A 49 -5.96 3.02 -5.99
CA TRP A 49 -5.71 3.54 -4.65
C TRP A 49 -4.21 3.74 -4.45
N GLU A 50 -3.86 4.87 -3.86
CA GLU A 50 -2.48 5.14 -3.45
C GLU A 50 -2.23 4.55 -2.06
N VAL A 51 -1.22 3.69 -1.95
CA VAL A 51 -0.78 3.04 -0.72
C VAL A 51 0.74 3.21 -0.64
N SER A 52 1.18 4.35 -0.09
CA SER A 52 2.61 4.74 -0.02
C SER A 52 3.56 3.69 0.55
N ASN A 53 3.09 2.84 1.47
CA ASN A 53 3.90 1.77 2.07
C ASN A 53 4.03 0.49 1.23
N MET A 54 3.43 0.44 0.03
CA MET A 54 3.66 -0.67 -0.89
C MET A 54 5.09 -0.65 -1.45
N ASP A 55 5.52 -1.84 -1.88
CA ASP A 55 6.85 -2.09 -2.40
C ASP A 55 7.20 -1.20 -3.61
N THR A 56 8.48 -0.88 -3.78
CA THR A 56 9.01 -0.06 -4.87
C THR A 56 10.07 -0.84 -5.62
N VAL A 57 10.08 -0.72 -6.95
CA VAL A 57 11.05 -1.40 -7.79
C VAL A 57 12.35 -0.60 -7.85
N ASP A 58 13.47 -1.21 -7.50
CA ASP A 58 14.82 -0.68 -7.72
C ASP A 58 15.53 -1.53 -8.78
N ALA A 59 15.77 -0.94 -9.95
CA ALA A 59 16.42 -1.62 -11.07
C ALA A 59 17.90 -1.90 -10.84
N ALA A 60 18.56 -1.23 -9.87
CA ALA A 60 19.98 -1.38 -9.59
C ALA A 60 20.31 -2.57 -8.68
N VAL A 61 19.29 -3.29 -8.20
CA VAL A 61 19.44 -4.40 -7.25
C VAL A 61 18.76 -5.65 -7.80
N THR A 62 19.35 -6.82 -7.57
CA THR A 62 18.68 -8.09 -7.86
C THR A 62 17.64 -8.39 -6.78
N ALA A 63 16.36 -8.22 -7.12
CA ALA A 63 15.24 -8.38 -6.19
C ALA A 63 13.99 -8.97 -6.87
N THR A 64 13.05 -9.42 -6.05
CA THR A 64 11.67 -9.72 -6.47
C THR A 64 10.74 -8.75 -5.76
N ASN A 65 10.08 -7.89 -6.53
CA ASN A 65 9.21 -6.83 -6.03
C ASN A 65 7.74 -7.06 -6.40
N TYR A 66 6.86 -6.47 -5.61
CA TYR A 66 5.41 -6.55 -5.76
C TYR A 66 4.73 -5.16 -5.74
N PRO A 67 5.00 -4.30 -6.74
CA PRO A 67 4.66 -2.87 -6.68
C PRO A 67 3.18 -2.53 -6.94
N LEU A 68 2.40 -3.48 -7.49
CA LEU A 68 1.02 -3.23 -7.91
C LEU A 68 0.16 -4.46 -7.60
N VAL A 69 -1.01 -4.22 -7.02
CA VAL A 69 -2.04 -5.24 -6.80
C VAL A 69 -3.35 -4.83 -7.47
N LEU A 70 -4.08 -5.80 -8.01
CA LEU A 70 -5.46 -5.68 -8.45
C LEU A 70 -6.29 -6.69 -7.66
N GLY A 71 -7.39 -6.25 -7.06
CA GLY A 71 -8.30 -7.19 -6.43
C GLY A 71 -9.65 -6.62 -6.04
N ASP A 72 -10.54 -7.50 -5.63
CA ASP A 72 -11.81 -7.15 -4.99
C ASP A 72 -11.59 -6.92 -3.49
N TRP A 73 -11.49 -5.66 -3.09
CA TRP A 73 -11.20 -5.25 -1.72
C TRP A 73 -12.29 -5.62 -0.71
N LYS A 74 -13.47 -6.04 -1.16
CA LYS A 74 -14.47 -6.67 -0.27
C LYS A 74 -14.02 -8.04 0.25
N GLN A 75 -13.01 -8.65 -0.36
CA GLN A 75 -12.39 -9.91 0.06
C GLN A 75 -11.13 -9.69 0.91
N PHE A 76 -10.91 -8.48 1.43
CA PHE A 76 -9.88 -8.17 2.42
C PHE A 76 -10.58 -7.66 3.68
N ILE A 77 -10.27 -8.24 4.84
CA ILE A 77 -10.89 -7.86 6.10
C ILE A 77 -9.88 -7.16 7.00
N ILE A 78 -10.31 -6.07 7.61
CA ILE A 78 -9.60 -5.39 8.69
C ILE A 78 -10.48 -5.53 9.93
N THR A 79 -9.92 -6.06 11.00
CA THR A 79 -10.59 -6.22 12.30
C THR A 79 -9.89 -5.35 13.33
N ASP A 80 -10.62 -4.35 13.81
CA ASP A 80 -10.13 -3.42 14.82
C ASP A 80 -10.80 -3.68 16.17
N ARG A 81 -10.00 -3.58 17.25
CA ARG A 81 -10.59 -3.26 18.55
C ARG A 81 -10.79 -1.75 18.58
N VAL A 82 -12.04 -1.33 18.40
CA VAL A 82 -12.42 0.07 18.27
C VAL A 82 -11.83 0.91 19.40
N GLY A 83 -11.12 1.97 19.01
CA GLY A 83 -10.48 2.92 19.90
C GLY A 83 -8.96 2.74 20.02
N SER A 84 -8.27 3.86 20.18
CA SER A 84 -6.89 3.90 20.67
C SER A 84 -6.90 4.35 22.13
N THR A 85 -5.96 3.85 22.92
CA THR A 85 -5.75 4.27 24.31
C THR A 85 -4.44 5.02 24.40
N VAL A 86 -4.49 6.21 24.99
CA VAL A 86 -3.31 7.04 25.27
C VAL A 86 -3.13 7.13 26.78
N GLU A 87 -1.94 6.76 27.24
CA GLU A 87 -1.52 6.87 28.64
C GLU A 87 -0.38 7.88 28.78
N LEU A 88 -0.42 8.70 29.82
CA LEU A 88 0.72 9.51 30.23
C LEU A 88 1.70 8.61 30.98
N VAL A 89 2.93 8.50 30.49
CA VAL A 89 4.03 7.84 31.19
C VAL A 89 4.71 8.85 32.11
N PRO A 90 4.51 8.77 33.44
CA PRO A 90 4.99 9.81 34.33
C PRO A 90 6.52 9.80 34.45
N HIS A 91 7.16 8.65 34.52
CA HIS A 91 8.62 8.59 34.67
C HIS A 91 9.23 7.73 33.58
N VAL A 92 9.93 8.36 32.64
CA VAL A 92 10.70 7.65 31.61
C VAL A 92 12.03 7.20 32.19
N PHE A 93 12.36 5.93 32.02
CA PHE A 93 13.61 5.33 32.48
C PHE A 93 14.56 5.09 31.32
N GLY A 94 15.82 5.52 31.46
CA GLY A 94 16.87 5.26 30.47
C GLY A 94 17.46 3.85 30.57
N GLY A 95 18.46 3.53 29.74
CA GLY A 95 19.11 2.21 29.72
C GLY A 95 19.68 1.75 31.07
N ASN A 96 20.10 2.69 31.92
CA ASN A 96 20.62 2.41 33.27
C ASN A 96 19.50 2.29 34.33
N ARG A 97 18.23 2.23 33.93
CA ARG A 97 17.05 2.13 34.82
C ARG A 97 16.92 3.28 35.82
N ARG A 98 17.44 4.46 35.47
CA ARG A 98 17.25 5.71 36.25
C ARG A 98 16.28 6.64 35.53
N PRO A 99 15.45 7.42 36.25
CA PRO A 99 14.56 8.41 35.65
C PRO A 99 15.36 9.46 34.86
N THR A 100 14.88 9.82 33.68
CA THR A 100 15.53 10.82 32.81
C THR A 100 14.99 12.24 33.00
N GLY A 101 13.98 12.43 33.85
CA GLY A 101 13.29 13.72 34.04
C GLY A 101 12.27 14.05 32.94
N GLN A 102 12.08 13.16 31.96
CA GLN A 102 11.12 13.32 30.87
C GLN A 102 9.75 12.69 31.21
N ARG A 103 8.70 13.17 30.55
CA ARG A 103 7.36 12.55 30.50
C ARG A 103 7.14 11.97 29.11
N GLY A 104 6.37 10.88 29.01
CA GLY A 104 6.03 10.26 27.73
C GLY A 104 4.53 10.18 27.50
N PHE A 105 4.14 10.01 26.25
CA PHE A 105 2.81 9.53 25.88
C PHE A 105 2.95 8.14 25.27
N PHE A 106 2.16 7.19 25.76
CA PHE A 106 2.10 5.84 25.22
C PHE A 106 0.73 5.63 24.58
N CYS A 107 0.69 5.62 23.26
CA CYS A 107 -0.51 5.33 22.49
C CYS A 107 -0.45 3.89 21.98
N TRP A 108 -1.52 3.13 22.20
CA TRP A 108 -1.67 1.80 21.63
C TRP A 108 -3.09 1.56 21.11
N PHE A 109 -3.19 0.74 20.08
CA PHE A 109 -4.43 0.21 19.54
C PHE A 109 -4.17 -1.22 19.06
N ARG A 110 -5.23 -1.97 18.77
CA ARG A 110 -5.12 -3.32 18.23
C ARG A 110 -5.89 -3.45 16.94
N VAL A 111 -5.19 -3.89 15.91
CA VAL A 111 -5.69 -4.16 14.57
C VAL A 111 -5.14 -5.50 14.11
N GLY A 112 -5.92 -6.21 13.30
CA GLY A 112 -5.47 -7.32 12.47
C GLY A 112 -6.12 -7.22 11.11
N SER A 113 -5.53 -7.84 10.10
CA SER A 113 -6.10 -7.90 8.76
C SER A 113 -5.67 -9.15 8.02
N ASP A 114 -6.49 -9.60 7.07
CA ASP A 114 -6.15 -10.71 6.20
C ASP A 114 -6.98 -10.71 4.90
N VAL A 115 -6.51 -11.47 3.91
CA VAL A 115 -7.23 -11.80 2.69
C VAL A 115 -8.19 -12.96 2.97
N LEU A 116 -9.48 -12.77 2.68
CA LEU A 116 -10.50 -13.80 2.84
C LEU A 116 -10.47 -14.83 1.69
N VAL A 117 -10.17 -14.36 0.48
CA VAL A 117 -10.14 -15.18 -0.74
C VAL A 117 -8.96 -14.78 -1.62
N ASP A 118 -7.87 -15.54 -1.58
CA ASP A 118 -6.65 -15.26 -2.34
C ASP A 118 -6.89 -15.09 -3.84
N ASN A 119 -7.81 -15.89 -4.38
CA ASN A 119 -8.12 -15.86 -5.80
C ASN A 119 -8.81 -14.55 -6.25
N ALA A 120 -9.25 -13.70 -5.31
CA ALA A 120 -9.78 -12.37 -5.56
C ALA A 120 -8.69 -11.29 -5.73
N PHE A 121 -7.41 -11.65 -5.62
CA PHE A 121 -6.28 -10.72 -5.78
C PHE A 121 -5.29 -11.23 -6.82
N ARG A 122 -4.64 -10.30 -7.51
CA ARG A 122 -3.50 -10.55 -8.40
C ARG A 122 -2.45 -9.50 -8.12
N VAL A 123 -1.23 -9.97 -7.91
CA VAL A 123 -0.08 -9.13 -7.61
C VAL A 123 0.86 -9.15 -8.81
N LEU A 124 1.31 -7.97 -9.24
CA LEU A 124 2.34 -7.85 -10.25
C LEU A 124 3.69 -8.22 -9.62
N LYS A 125 4.29 -9.30 -10.11
CA LYS A 125 5.66 -9.68 -9.74
C LYS A 125 6.63 -9.04 -10.72
N VAL A 126 7.58 -8.27 -10.22
CA VAL A 126 8.69 -7.69 -10.98
C VAL A 126 9.98 -8.32 -10.48
N GLN A 127 10.81 -8.81 -11.40
CA GLN A 127 12.14 -9.30 -11.07
C GLN A 127 13.17 -8.34 -11.67
N THR A 128 14.06 -7.84 -10.83
CA THR A 128 15.17 -6.98 -11.23
C THR A 128 16.46 -7.77 -11.15
N THR A 129 17.41 -7.42 -12.02
CA THR A 129 18.79 -7.94 -12.02
C THR A 129 19.69 -6.74 -12.23
N ALA A 130 20.75 -6.62 -11.42
CA ALA A 130 21.72 -5.54 -11.52
C ALA A 130 22.58 -5.63 -12.79
#